data_AF-A0A956YH99-F1
#
_entry.id   AF-A0A956YH99-F1
#
_cell.length_a   1.000
_cell.length_b   1.000
_cell.length_c   1.000
_cell.angle_alpha   90.00
_cell.angle_beta   90.00
_cell.angle_gamma   90.00
#
_symmetry.space_group_name_H-M   'P 1'
#
loop_
_entity.id
_entity.type
_entity.pdbx_description
1 polymer ?
#
loop_
_entity_poly.entity_id
_entity_poly.type
_entity_poly.pdbx_seq_one_letter_code
_entity_poly.pdbx_strand_id
1 'polypeptide(L)'
;MQAGTAVSPGTNTKYNLTDLQHLYWIGHQLRPFATHFNNAFSFTFRSSLCPDWFAQAFGTAVCEFDALRTIFFEEQGVPQQCVLPSASVELAIVDLTDEPDPVAAAEQWQAVRVQRPF
;
A
#
# COMPACT_ATOMS: atom_id res chain seq x y z
N MET A 1 -9.92 -13.34 10.20
CA MET A 1 -9.00 -14.18 9.42
C MET A 1 -9.47 -14.16 7.97
N GLN A 2 -8.88 -13.33 7.13
CA GLN A 2 -8.85 -13.54 5.69
C GLN A 2 -7.36 -13.73 5.37
N ALA A 3 -7.02 -14.90 4.85
CA ALA A 3 -5.71 -15.13 4.28
C ALA A 3 -5.56 -14.13 3.14
N GLY A 4 -4.56 -13.25 3.22
CA GLY A 4 -4.16 -12.44 2.08
C GLY A 4 -3.90 -13.40 0.93
N THR A 5 -4.63 -13.24 -0.17
CA THR A 5 -4.46 -14.02 -1.38
C THR A 5 -2.99 -13.92 -1.75
N ALA A 6 -2.24 -15.02 -1.63
CA ALA A 6 -0.85 -15.06 -2.02
C ALA A 6 -0.80 -14.79 -3.53
N VAL A 7 -0.52 -13.54 -3.91
CA VAL A 7 -0.25 -13.17 -5.29
C VAL A 7 1.04 -13.90 -5.64
N SER A 8 0.88 -15.02 -6.33
CA SER A 8 2.01 -15.86 -6.70
C SER A 8 2.88 -15.06 -7.68
N PRO A 9 4.21 -14.98 -7.47
CA PRO A 9 5.10 -14.14 -8.27
C PRO A 9 5.21 -14.52 -9.76
N GLY A 10 4.50 -15.57 -10.22
CA GLY A 10 4.52 -16.01 -11.60
C GLY A 10 5.95 -16.27 -12.10
N THR A 11 6.21 -15.94 -13.37
CA THR A 11 7.53 -16.06 -14.02
C THR A 11 8.42 -14.82 -13.81
N ASN A 12 8.11 -13.94 -12.86
CA ASN A 12 8.87 -12.71 -12.69
C ASN A 12 10.27 -12.96 -12.16
N THR A 13 11.22 -12.14 -12.61
CA THR A 13 12.58 -12.10 -12.06
C THR A 13 12.54 -11.77 -10.58
N LYS A 14 13.20 -12.61 -9.79
CA LYS A 14 13.29 -12.47 -8.33
C LYS A 14 14.62 -11.86 -7.96
N TYR A 15 14.61 -11.00 -6.95
CA TYR A 15 15.79 -10.34 -6.42
C TYR A 15 15.87 -10.54 -4.91
N ASN A 16 17.08 -10.53 -4.37
CA ASN A 16 17.27 -10.43 -2.93
C ASN A 16 16.76 -9.06 -2.44
N LEU A 17 16.40 -8.99 -1.16
CA LEU A 17 16.08 -7.72 -0.53
C LEU A 17 17.34 -6.84 -0.44
N THR A 18 17.17 -5.53 -0.57
CA THR A 18 18.21 -4.57 -0.15
C THR A 18 18.40 -4.63 1.37
N ASP A 19 19.54 -4.15 1.88
CA ASP A 19 19.86 -4.21 3.31
C ASP A 19 18.75 -3.61 4.19
N LEU A 20 18.22 -2.44 3.81
CA LEU A 20 17.11 -1.82 4.52
C LEU A 20 15.84 -2.68 4.43
N GLN A 21 15.44 -3.11 3.24
CA GLN A 21 14.26 -3.98 3.08
C GLN A 21 14.38 -5.27 3.90
N HIS A 22 15.57 -5.84 4.04
CA HIS A 22 15.82 -7.01 4.88
C HIS A 22 15.63 -6.70 6.38
N LEU A 23 16.08 -5.53 6.86
CA LEU A 23 15.80 -5.09 8.23
C LEU A 23 14.30 -4.90 8.48
N TYR A 24 13.57 -4.33 7.52
CA TYR A 24 12.10 -4.23 7.58
C TYR A 24 11.45 -5.62 7.62
N TRP A 25 11.92 -6.56 6.79
CA TRP A 25 11.43 -7.94 6.77
C TRP A 25 11.61 -8.63 8.12
N ILE A 26 12.81 -8.59 8.70
CA ILE A 26 13.09 -9.15 10.03
C ILE A 26 12.19 -8.50 11.09
N GLY A 27 12.05 -7.17 11.06
CA GLY A 27 11.17 -6.43 11.96
C GLY A 27 9.71 -6.88 11.85
N HIS A 28 9.21 -7.09 10.63
CA HIS A 28 7.86 -7.59 10.38
C HIS A 28 7.69 -9.04 10.87
N GLN A 29 8.64 -9.94 10.59
CA GLN A 29 8.58 -11.33 11.06
C GLN A 29 8.53 -11.44 12.59
N LEU A 30 9.24 -10.56 13.31
CA LEU A 30 9.22 -10.51 14.77
C LEU A 30 7.90 -9.94 15.32
N ARG A 31 7.24 -9.04 14.58
CA ARG A 31 6.00 -8.36 14.99
C ARG A 31 5.02 -8.21 13.81
N PRO A 32 4.34 -9.30 13.36
CA PRO A 32 3.55 -9.28 12.13
C PRO A 32 2.39 -8.28 12.12
N PHE A 33 1.83 -7.98 13.29
CA PHE A 33 0.71 -7.04 13.45
C PHE A 33 1.15 -5.62 13.80
N ALA A 34 2.45 -5.34 13.79
CA ALA A 34 2.94 -4.02 14.05
C ALA A 34 2.68 -3.07 12.87
N THR A 35 2.26 -1.86 13.20
CA THR A 35 1.96 -0.79 12.24
C THR A 35 3.03 0.30 12.21
N HIS A 36 4.13 0.14 12.96
CA HIS A 36 5.18 1.17 13.05
C HIS A 36 5.94 1.42 11.74
N PHE A 37 5.78 0.54 10.75
CA PHE A 37 6.34 0.72 9.40
C PHE A 37 5.31 1.28 8.40
N ASN A 38 4.05 1.44 8.81
CA ASN A 38 3.03 2.04 7.97
C ASN A 38 3.26 3.55 7.90
N ASN A 39 3.26 4.09 6.68
CA ASN A 39 3.32 5.52 6.44
C ASN A 39 2.05 5.96 5.73
N ALA A 40 1.47 7.08 6.16
CA ALA A 40 0.32 7.70 5.50
C ALA A 40 0.64 9.16 5.20
N PHE A 41 0.40 9.56 3.96
CA PHE A 41 0.57 10.93 3.49
C PHE A 41 -0.77 11.48 3.03
N SER A 42 -1.00 12.78 3.23
CA SER A 42 -2.22 13.47 2.84
C SER A 42 -1.88 14.71 2.01
N PHE A 43 -2.70 14.96 0.99
CA PHE A 43 -2.56 16.06 0.06
C PHE A 43 -3.90 16.76 -0.10
N THR A 44 -3.92 18.09 0.03
CA THR A 44 -5.13 18.90 -0.14
C THR A 44 -5.12 19.54 -1.52
N PHE A 45 -6.15 19.25 -2.31
CA PHE A 45 -6.40 19.93 -3.59
C PHE A 45 -7.33 21.11 -3.37
N ARG A 46 -6.97 22.29 -3.88
CA ARG A 46 -7.80 23.51 -3.80
C ARG A 46 -8.75 23.67 -4.99
N SER A 47 -8.81 22.68 -5.86
CA SER A 47 -9.65 22.63 -7.05
C SER A 47 -10.57 21.41 -7.00
N SER A 48 -11.65 21.44 -7.77
CA SER A 48 -12.49 20.26 -7.99
C SER A 48 -11.66 19.11 -8.56
N LEU A 49 -11.83 17.92 -8.00
CA LEU A 49 -11.21 16.69 -8.48
C LEU A 49 -12.32 15.73 -8.93
N CYS A 50 -12.26 15.27 -10.17
CA CYS A 50 -13.16 14.21 -10.66
C CYS A 50 -12.63 12.86 -10.14
N PRO A 51 -13.38 12.12 -9.29
CA PRO A 51 -12.89 10.88 -8.69
C PRO A 51 -12.54 9.81 -9.72
N ASP A 52 -13.33 9.69 -10.80
CA ASP A 52 -13.09 8.69 -11.86
C ASP A 52 -11.79 8.97 -12.62
N TRP A 53 -11.50 10.23 -12.92
CA TRP A 53 -10.26 10.60 -13.60
C TRP A 53 -9.05 10.43 -12.68
N PHE A 54 -9.20 10.75 -11.39
CA PHE A 54 -8.13 10.54 -10.42
C PHE A 54 -7.85 9.05 -10.21
N ALA A 55 -8.89 8.20 -10.15
CA ALA A 55 -8.74 6.74 -10.07
C ALA A 55 -7.99 6.18 -11.29
N GLN A 56 -8.31 6.65 -12.51
CA GLN A 56 -7.59 6.28 -13.72
C GLN A 56 -6.12 6.72 -13.68
N ALA A 57 -5.86 7.98 -13.31
CA ALA A 57 -4.50 8.50 -13.20
C ALA A 57 -3.68 7.76 -12.13
N PHE A 58 -4.30 7.43 -11.00
CA PHE A 58 -3.68 6.64 -9.94
C PHE A 58 -3.35 5.22 -10.41
N GLY A 59 -4.27 4.57 -11.13
CA GLY A 59 -4.01 3.27 -11.75
C GLY A 59 -2.83 3.30 -12.74
N THR A 60 -2.73 4.35 -13.57
CA THR A 60 -1.58 4.56 -14.46
C THR A 60 -0.29 4.70 -13.65
N ALA A 61 -0.28 5.51 -12.59
CA ALA A 61 0.91 5.66 -11.73
C ALA A 61 1.34 4.32 -11.11
N VAL A 62 0.40 3.51 -10.61
CA VAL A 62 0.71 2.17 -10.09
C VAL A 62 1.36 1.29 -11.17
N CYS A 63 0.86 1.32 -12.39
CA CYS A 63 1.45 0.57 -13.50
C CYS A 63 2.83 1.11 -13.90
N GLU A 64 3.08 2.41 -13.84
CA GLU A 64 4.37 3.02 -14.26
C GLU A 64 5.48 2.85 -13.21
N PHE A 65 5.17 2.90 -11.92
CA PHE A 65 6.20 2.87 -10.86
C PHE A 65 6.37 1.48 -10.25
N ASP A 66 7.54 0.87 -10.48
CA ASP A 66 7.89 -0.46 -9.97
C ASP A 66 7.71 -0.59 -8.45
N ALA A 67 8.08 0.44 -7.69
CA ALA A 67 7.96 0.43 -6.23
C ALA A 67 6.51 0.20 -5.73
N LEU A 68 5.49 0.57 -6.50
CA LEU A 68 4.07 0.36 -6.18
C LEU A 68 3.59 -1.04 -6.57
N ARG A 69 4.39 -1.80 -7.31
CA ARG A 69 4.13 -3.18 -7.76
C ARG A 69 5.10 -4.20 -7.18
N THR A 70 6.04 -3.76 -6.34
CA THR A 70 6.96 -4.65 -5.63
C THR A 70 6.23 -5.42 -4.55
N ILE A 71 6.32 -6.74 -4.61
CA ILE A 71 5.87 -7.63 -3.54
C ILE A 71 7.07 -8.29 -2.85
N PHE A 72 6.88 -8.64 -1.58
CA PHE A 72 7.85 -9.36 -0.76
C PHE A 72 7.29 -10.71 -0.37
N PHE A 73 8.11 -11.76 -0.47
CA PHE A 73 7.70 -13.11 -0.15
C PHE A 73 8.90 -13.93 0.33
N GLU A 74 8.62 -15.06 0.94
CA GLU A 74 9.65 -16.04 1.32
C GLU A 74 9.57 -17.24 0.38
N GLU A 75 10.72 -17.64 -0.17
CA GLU A 75 10.85 -18.88 -0.93
C GLU A 75 11.96 -19.71 -0.29
N GLN A 76 11.62 -20.91 0.19
CA GLN A 76 12.57 -21.82 0.84
C GLN A 76 13.33 -21.18 2.02
N GLY A 77 12.67 -20.33 2.80
CA GLY A 77 13.29 -19.64 3.94
C GLY A 77 14.14 -18.41 3.57
N VAL A 78 14.17 -18.03 2.30
CA VAL A 78 14.91 -16.84 1.82
C VAL A 78 13.92 -15.75 1.44
N PRO A 79 14.01 -14.55 2.05
CA PRO A 79 13.17 -13.43 1.66
C PRO A 79 13.62 -12.85 0.32
N GLN A 80 12.65 -12.65 -0.58
CA GLN A 80 12.86 -12.14 -1.92
C GLN A 80 11.83 -11.06 -2.26
N GLN A 81 12.15 -10.30 -3.30
CA GLN A 81 11.24 -9.34 -3.91
C GLN A 81 11.10 -9.62 -5.40
N CYS A 82 9.95 -9.26 -5.96
CA CYS A 82 9.78 -9.12 -7.39
C CYS A 82 8.80 -8.00 -7.70
N VAL A 83 8.89 -7.46 -8.92
CA VAL A 83 8.00 -6.42 -9.40
C VAL A 83 6.92 -7.07 -10.26
N LEU A 84 5.64 -6.99 -9.87
CA LEU A 84 4.52 -7.50 -10.65
C LEU A 84 4.42 -6.77 -11.99
N PRO A 85 4.15 -7.43 -13.14
CA PRO A 85 4.07 -6.74 -14.44
C PRO A 85 2.93 -5.72 -14.50
N SER A 86 1.88 -5.94 -13.72
CA SER A 86 0.77 -5.04 -13.51
C SER A 86 0.16 -5.29 -12.14
N ALA A 87 -0.54 -4.30 -11.60
CA ALA A 87 -1.35 -4.46 -10.40
C ALA A 87 -2.69 -3.74 -10.62
N SER A 88 -3.78 -4.37 -10.19
CA SER A 88 -5.07 -3.70 -10.10
C SER A 88 -5.23 -3.17 -8.68
N VAL A 89 -5.42 -1.86 -8.55
CA VAL A 89 -5.63 -1.21 -7.26
C VAL A 89 -6.99 -0.53 -7.28
N GLU A 90 -7.80 -0.84 -6.27
CA GLU A 90 -9.06 -0.16 -6.02
C GLU A 90 -8.81 1.10 -5.20
N LEU A 91 -9.18 2.26 -5.73
CA LEU A 91 -9.09 3.52 -5.00
C LEU A 91 -10.39 3.75 -4.22
N ALA A 92 -10.31 3.61 -2.89
CA ALA A 92 -11.45 3.87 -2.02
C ALA A 92 -11.77 5.37 -1.96
N ILE A 93 -13.05 5.71 -2.19
CA ILE A 93 -13.59 7.06 -2.00
C ILE A 93 -14.36 7.07 -0.68
N VAL A 94 -13.98 7.97 0.23
CA VAL A 94 -14.65 8.15 1.51
C VAL A 94 -15.24 9.56 1.52
N ASP A 95 -16.56 9.64 1.52
CA ASP A 95 -17.29 10.91 1.62
C ASP A 95 -17.45 11.27 3.11
N LEU A 96 -16.89 12.42 3.49
CA LEU A 96 -16.95 12.98 4.84
C LEU A 96 -17.61 14.36 4.84
N THR A 97 -18.26 14.74 3.74
CA THR A 97 -18.81 16.10 3.57
C THR A 97 -19.97 16.40 4.51
N ASP A 98 -20.67 15.36 4.98
CA ASP A 98 -21.77 15.46 5.95
C ASP A 98 -21.29 15.50 7.42
N GLU A 99 -19.98 15.38 7.67
CA GLU A 99 -19.44 15.48 9.03
C GLU A 99 -19.46 16.93 9.54
N PRO A 100 -19.66 17.18 10.85
CA PRO A 100 -19.67 18.53 11.41
C PRO A 100 -18.36 19.30 11.18
N ASP A 101 -17.23 18.57 11.11
CA ASP A 101 -15.93 19.08 10.71
C ASP A 101 -15.27 18.05 9.77
N PRO A 102 -15.45 18.18 8.44
CA PRO A 102 -14.93 17.23 7.46
C PRO A 102 -13.40 17.10 7.47
N VAL A 103 -12.69 18.17 7.84
CA VAL A 103 -11.22 18.16 7.87
C VAL A 103 -10.74 17.34 9.06
N ALA A 104 -11.28 17.61 10.26
CA ALA A 104 -10.95 16.83 11.44
C ALA A 104 -11.37 15.35 11.28
N ALA A 105 -12.51 15.08 10.64
CA ALA A 105 -12.95 13.72 10.34
C ALA A 105 -11.97 13.00 9.39
N ALA A 106 -11.46 13.68 8.36
CA ALA A 106 -10.47 13.11 7.45
C ALA A 106 -9.14 12.79 8.14
N GLU A 107 -8.65 13.69 8.99
CA GLU A 107 -7.44 13.46 9.79
C GLU A 107 -7.61 12.26 10.74
N GLN A 108 -8.76 12.16 11.40
CA GLN A 108 -9.07 11.02 12.28
C GLN A 108 -9.18 9.72 11.48
N TRP A 109 -9.84 9.74 10.32
CA TRP A 109 -9.94 8.59 9.43
C TRP A 109 -8.55 8.10 9.01
N GLN A 110 -7.64 9.00 8.62
CA GLN A 110 -6.25 8.68 8.27
C GLN A 110 -5.49 8.09 9.48
N ALA A 111 -5.62 8.71 10.65
CA ALA A 111 -4.96 8.27 11.88
C ALA A 111 -5.39 6.86 12.29
N VAL A 112 -6.66 6.50 12.08
CA VAL A 112 -7.14 5.13 12.31
C VAL A 112 -6.68 4.19 11.20
N ARG A 113 -6.70 4.63 9.93
CA ARG A 113 -6.35 3.79 8.77
C ARG A 113 -4.89 3.33 8.81
N VAL A 114 -3.96 4.20 9.19
CA VAL A 114 -2.53 3.89 9.26
C VAL A 114 -2.21 2.85 10.35
N GLN A 115 -3.08 2.72 11.36
CA GLN A 115 -2.94 1.73 12.44
C GLN A 115 -3.52 0.35 12.10
N ARG A 116 -3.98 0.13 10.86
CA ARG A 116 -4.43 -1.20 10.41
C ARG A 116 -3.22 -2.02 9.94
N PRO A 117 -3.00 -3.24 10.47
CA PRO A 117 -2.03 -4.17 9.90
C PRO A 117 -2.38 -4.50 8.45
N PHE A 118 -1.36 -4.77 7.63
CA PHE A 118 -1.51 -5.26 6.26
C PHE A 118 -1.69 -6.78 6.22
#